data_AF-A0A822A856-F1
#
_entry.id   AF-A0A822A856-F1
#
_cell.length_a   1.000
_cell.length_b   1.000
_cell.length_c   1.000
_cell.angle_alpha   90.00
_cell.angle_beta   90.00
_cell.angle_gamma   90.00
#
_symmetry.space_group_name_H-M   'P 1'
#
loop_
_entity.id
_entity.type
_entity.pdbx_description
1 polymer ?
#
loop_
_entity_poly.entity_id
_entity_poly.type
_entity_poly.pdbx_seq_one_letter_code
_entity_poly.pdbx_strand_id
1 'polypeptide(L)'
;VLFVRHARKEKLSLRMMILYYVHRYVRLTPTFILVMFVSIYLTPYFGQGPLFPVQQGFESTGCRNGGWWTSFLYIGNFFKSENMCLSVTWYLFNDMQFHWIAPLALIPFVMKQRAIGYIMTILFVLVSIGSILSLLLYYPSMVTHALDISSNATGPNFFDKIYQTPWCRISPYAFGLLTGFVVVSTGRNYRLNTIVRVIGNILATVLGLVCIFSTYGDYILVPGLSRASLVAYQVLSRVVL
;
A
#
# COMPACT_ATOMS: atom_id res chain seq x y z
N VAL A 1 16.76 -6.83 6.00
CA VAL A 1 17.59 -7.54 7.03
C VAL A 1 19.09 -7.48 6.76
N LEU A 2 19.56 -7.64 5.52
CA LEU A 2 20.99 -7.49 5.18
C LEU A 2 21.54 -6.09 5.53
N PHE A 3 20.81 -5.04 5.16
CA PHE A 3 21.15 -3.65 5.50
C PHE A 3 21.35 -3.42 7.00
N VAL A 4 20.40 -3.87 7.83
CA VAL A 4 20.46 -3.71 9.30
C VAL A 4 21.64 -4.45 9.92
N ARG A 5 22.06 -5.59 9.34
CA ARG A 5 23.25 -6.33 9.81
C ARG A 5 24.53 -5.60 9.44
N HIS A 6 24.64 -5.10 8.21
CA HIS A 6 25.81 -4.32 7.78
C HIS A 6 25.91 -3.01 8.56
N ALA A 7 24.82 -2.27 8.68
CA ALA A 7 24.78 -0.99 9.40
C ALA A 7 25.01 -1.11 10.92
N ARG A 8 24.85 -2.31 11.51
CA ARG A 8 25.23 -2.58 12.91
C ARG A 8 26.72 -2.93 13.07
N LYS A 9 27.36 -3.46 12.03
CA LYS A 9 28.77 -3.88 12.04
C LYS A 9 29.72 -2.78 11.58
N GLU A 10 29.29 -1.96 10.63
CA GLU A 10 30.07 -0.89 10.03
C GLU A 10 29.37 0.46 10.23
N LYS A 11 30.14 1.56 10.22
CA LYS A 11 29.55 2.91 10.25
C LYS A 11 28.66 3.09 9.01
N LEU A 12 27.48 3.68 9.20
CA LEU A 12 26.55 3.97 8.11
C LEU A 12 27.26 4.82 7.05
N SER A 13 27.49 4.25 5.87
CA SER A 13 28.17 4.92 4.76
C SER A 13 27.17 5.30 3.66
N LEU A 14 27.45 6.39 2.94
CA LEU A 14 26.67 6.82 1.77
C LEU A 14 26.54 5.68 0.75
N ARG A 15 27.60 4.91 0.54
CA ARG A 15 27.61 3.74 -0.35
C ARG A 15 26.58 2.69 0.05
N MET A 16 26.38 2.48 1.36
CA MET A 16 25.38 1.53 1.86
C MET A 16 23.95 2.01 1.59
N MET A 17 23.70 3.32 1.74
CA MET A 17 22.41 3.91 1.44
C MET A 17 22.09 3.85 -0.05
N ILE A 18 23.07 4.14 -0.91
CA ILE A 18 22.90 3.99 -2.36
C ILE A 18 22.62 2.52 -2.71
N LEU A 19 23.39 1.58 -2.18
CA LEU A 19 23.19 0.15 -2.43
C LEU A 19 21.81 -0.33 -1.94
N TYR A 20 21.34 0.17 -0.80
CA TYR A 20 20.01 -0.13 -0.26
C TYR A 20 18.90 0.18 -1.29
N TYR A 21 18.92 1.38 -1.88
CA TYR A 21 17.92 1.77 -2.87
C TYR A 21 18.09 1.06 -4.21
N VAL A 22 19.32 1.03 -4.74
CA VAL A 22 19.62 0.44 -6.06
C VAL A 22 19.31 -1.05 -6.09
N HIS A 23 19.66 -1.78 -5.03
CA HIS A 23 19.41 -3.22 -4.96
C HIS A 23 17.90 -3.54 -5.03
N ARG A 24 17.05 -2.72 -4.40
CA ARG A 24 15.59 -2.93 -4.48
C ARG A 24 15.05 -2.58 -5.86
N TYR A 25 15.52 -1.48 -6.45
CA TYR A 25 15.14 -1.05 -7.79
C TYR A 25 15.46 -2.14 -8.83
N VAL A 26 16.73 -2.58 -8.91
CA VAL A 26 17.18 -3.61 -9.84
C VAL A 26 16.49 -4.96 -9.63
N ARG A 27 16.04 -5.26 -8.42
CA ARG A 27 15.27 -6.50 -8.14
C ARG A 27 13.85 -6.45 -8.69
N LEU A 28 13.17 -5.31 -8.65
CA LEU A 28 11.74 -5.19 -8.99
C LEU A 28 11.52 -4.77 -10.44
N THR A 29 12.33 -3.85 -10.95
CA THR A 29 12.13 -3.23 -12.27
C THR A 29 12.16 -4.25 -13.42
N PRO A 30 13.01 -5.29 -13.47
CA PRO A 30 13.00 -6.26 -14.57
C PRO A 30 11.68 -7.03 -14.69
N THR A 31 11.15 -7.53 -13.57
CA THR A 31 9.86 -8.22 -13.54
C THR A 31 8.74 -7.26 -13.92
N PHE A 32 8.81 -6.02 -13.47
CA PHE A 32 7.83 -5.00 -13.78
C PHE A 32 7.78 -4.64 -15.27
N ILE A 33 8.95 -4.51 -15.92
CA ILE A 33 9.07 -4.33 -17.37
C ILE A 33 8.43 -5.50 -18.12
N LEU A 34 8.71 -6.73 -17.69
CA LEU A 34 8.14 -7.93 -18.32
C LEU A 34 6.62 -7.93 -18.23
N VAL A 35 6.06 -7.65 -17.05
CA VAL A 35 4.60 -7.55 -16.86
C VAL A 35 4.01 -6.46 -17.75
N MET A 36 4.63 -5.28 -17.80
CA MET A 36 4.19 -4.19 -18.66
C MET A 36 4.23 -4.57 -20.15
N PHE A 37 5.28 -5.23 -20.60
CA PHE A 37 5.39 -5.73 -21.96
C PHE A 37 4.28 -6.74 -22.28
N VAL A 38 4.06 -7.72 -21.42
CA VAL A 38 2.99 -8.72 -21.58
C VAL A 38 1.62 -8.03 -21.61
N SER A 39 1.36 -7.10 -20.69
CA SER A 39 0.12 -6.35 -20.61
C SER A 39 -0.16 -5.55 -21.89
N ILE A 40 0.83 -4.82 -22.42
CA ILE A 40 0.63 -3.96 -23.60
C ILE A 40 0.56 -4.77 -24.90
N TYR A 41 1.47 -5.74 -25.08
CA TYR A 41 1.66 -6.40 -26.38
C TYR A 41 0.99 -7.75 -26.49
N LEU A 42 0.87 -8.53 -25.40
CA LEU A 42 0.38 -9.91 -25.48
C LEU A 42 -1.09 -10.04 -25.07
N THR A 43 -1.56 -9.26 -24.10
CA THR A 43 -2.96 -9.40 -23.64
C THR A 43 -4.02 -9.28 -24.73
N PRO A 44 -3.91 -8.39 -25.75
CA PRO A 44 -4.91 -8.33 -26.82
C PRO A 44 -5.14 -9.66 -27.56
N TYR A 45 -4.15 -10.57 -27.54
CA TYR A 45 -4.23 -11.88 -28.19
C TYR A 45 -4.76 -13.00 -27.28
N PHE A 46 -4.83 -12.77 -25.97
CA PHE A 46 -5.18 -13.82 -24.98
C PHE A 46 -6.66 -13.89 -24.61
N GLY A 47 -7.47 -12.90 -24.96
CA GLY A 47 -8.83 -12.80 -24.44
C GLY A 47 -9.88 -12.39 -25.46
N GLN A 48 -11.03 -13.04 -25.35
CA GLN A 48 -12.30 -12.61 -25.94
C GLN A 48 -13.35 -12.74 -24.84
N GLY A 49 -14.11 -11.67 -24.58
CA GLY A 49 -15.14 -11.68 -23.53
C GLY A 49 -15.80 -10.32 -23.37
N PRO A 50 -17.00 -10.27 -22.77
CA PRO A 50 -17.78 -9.03 -22.63
C PRO A 50 -17.12 -7.98 -21.73
N LEU A 51 -16.32 -8.41 -20.74
CA LEU A 51 -15.51 -7.54 -19.89
C LEU A 51 -14.06 -7.40 -20.40
N PHE A 52 -13.70 -8.13 -21.45
CA PHE A 52 -12.36 -8.09 -22.01
C PHE A 52 -12.31 -6.99 -23.08
N PRO A 53 -11.44 -5.98 -22.95
CA PRO A 53 -11.31 -4.95 -23.97
C PRO A 53 -10.58 -5.51 -25.20
N VAL A 54 -11.35 -6.16 -26.09
CA VAL A 54 -10.88 -6.97 -27.25
C VAL A 54 -9.96 -6.19 -28.20
N GLN A 55 -10.00 -4.85 -28.21
CA GLN A 55 -9.14 -4.01 -29.08
C GLN A 55 -7.93 -3.40 -28.35
N GLN A 56 -7.92 -3.40 -27.02
CA GLN A 56 -6.98 -2.61 -26.22
C GLN A 56 -6.17 -3.46 -25.24
N GLY A 57 -6.59 -4.69 -24.90
CA GLY A 57 -6.00 -5.41 -23.77
C GLY A 57 -6.27 -4.70 -22.43
N PHE A 58 -5.93 -5.34 -21.32
CA PHE A 58 -6.09 -4.69 -20.01
C PHE A 58 -5.12 -3.50 -19.92
N GLU A 59 -5.64 -2.28 -19.77
CA GLU A 59 -4.90 -1.06 -19.38
C GLU A 59 -4.04 -0.36 -20.46
N SER A 60 -4.27 -0.55 -21.76
CA SER A 60 -3.35 0.03 -22.77
C SER A 60 -3.47 1.54 -23.04
N THR A 61 -4.57 2.21 -22.69
CA THR A 61 -4.78 3.62 -23.02
C THR A 61 -3.80 4.54 -22.28
N GLY A 62 -3.67 4.38 -20.96
CA GLY A 62 -2.70 5.14 -20.16
C GLY A 62 -1.26 4.87 -20.59
N CYS A 63 -0.92 3.63 -20.94
CA CYS A 63 0.42 3.29 -21.47
C CYS A 63 0.70 3.96 -22.81
N ARG A 64 -0.23 3.87 -23.77
CA ARG A 64 -0.10 4.44 -25.12
C ARG A 64 -0.01 5.96 -25.10
N ASN A 65 -0.69 6.60 -24.14
CA ASN A 65 -0.65 8.05 -23.93
C ASN A 65 0.62 8.53 -23.22
N GLY A 66 1.56 7.62 -22.93
CA GLY A 66 2.85 7.96 -22.33
C GLY A 66 2.93 7.76 -20.82
N GLY A 67 1.97 7.11 -20.17
CA GLY A 67 2.00 6.86 -18.72
C GLY A 67 3.10 5.90 -18.24
N TRP A 68 3.82 5.24 -19.15
CA TRP A 68 4.85 4.23 -18.85
C TRP A 68 6.02 4.79 -18.02
N TRP A 69 6.46 6.04 -18.26
CA TRP A 69 7.62 6.62 -17.56
C TRP A 69 7.37 6.79 -16.06
N THR A 70 6.13 7.12 -15.67
CA THR A 70 5.74 7.24 -14.25
C THR A 70 5.90 5.92 -13.50
N SER A 71 5.77 4.82 -14.24
CA SER A 71 5.82 3.47 -13.69
C SER A 71 7.27 3.04 -13.44
N PHE A 72 8.24 3.48 -14.26
CA PHE A 72 9.68 3.29 -14.01
C PHE A 72 10.22 4.09 -12.83
N LEU A 73 9.61 5.24 -12.56
CA LEU A 73 9.93 6.07 -11.41
C LEU A 73 9.13 5.69 -10.17
N TYR A 74 8.18 4.74 -10.26
CA TYR A 74 7.28 4.35 -9.18
C TYR A 74 6.48 5.53 -8.58
N ILE A 75 6.02 6.45 -9.43
CA ILE A 75 5.25 7.65 -9.03
C ILE A 75 3.87 7.74 -9.71
N GLY A 76 3.43 6.66 -10.37
CA GLY A 76 2.16 6.64 -11.10
C GLY A 76 0.96 7.01 -10.24
N ASN A 77 0.97 6.63 -8.96
CA ASN A 77 -0.06 6.91 -7.95
C ASN A 77 -0.24 8.38 -7.54
N PHE A 78 0.65 9.29 -7.96
CA PHE A 78 0.42 10.74 -7.81
C PHE A 78 -0.40 11.33 -8.97
N PHE A 79 -0.54 10.59 -10.06
CA PHE A 79 -1.38 10.97 -11.19
C PHE A 79 -2.74 10.27 -11.08
N LYS A 80 -3.71 10.73 -11.89
CA LYS A 80 -5.01 10.07 -12.01
C LYS A 80 -4.82 8.64 -12.49
N SER A 81 -5.61 7.70 -11.96
CA SER A 81 -5.58 6.28 -12.35
C SER A 81 -5.73 6.05 -13.85
N GLU A 82 -6.57 6.86 -14.52
CA GLU A 82 -6.75 6.83 -15.98
C GLU A 82 -5.46 7.11 -16.78
N ASN A 83 -4.51 7.85 -16.20
CA ASN A 83 -3.22 8.16 -16.84
C ASN A 83 -2.13 7.16 -16.47
N MET A 84 -2.40 6.22 -15.55
CA MET A 84 -1.44 5.17 -15.22
C MET A 84 -1.38 4.15 -16.35
N CYS A 85 -0.18 3.64 -16.61
CA CYS A 85 0.00 2.58 -17.58
C CYS A 85 -0.64 1.26 -17.09
N LEU A 86 -0.42 0.88 -15.84
CA LEU A 86 -1.06 -0.29 -15.25
C LEU A 86 -1.69 0.12 -13.93
N SER A 87 -3.01 0.39 -13.90
CA SER A 87 -3.69 0.86 -12.69
C SER A 87 -3.41 -0.05 -11.49
N VAL A 88 -3.48 -1.37 -11.68
CA VAL A 88 -3.22 -2.42 -10.67
C VAL A 88 -1.87 -2.28 -9.97
N THR A 89 -0.89 -1.60 -10.57
CA THR A 89 0.46 -1.47 -10.02
C THR A 89 0.61 -0.36 -8.97
N TRP A 90 -0.48 0.34 -8.64
CA TRP A 90 -0.53 1.35 -7.59
C TRP A 90 0.11 0.92 -6.27
N TYR A 91 -0.07 -0.35 -5.86
CA TYR A 91 0.48 -0.86 -4.60
C TYR A 91 2.00 -0.99 -4.63
N LEU A 92 2.57 -1.26 -5.82
CA LEU A 92 4.00 -1.37 -6.01
C LEU A 92 4.67 0.01 -5.96
N PHE A 93 3.98 1.04 -6.47
CA PHE A 93 4.40 2.44 -6.31
C PHE A 93 4.45 2.83 -4.85
N ASN A 94 3.40 2.55 -4.08
CA ASN A 94 3.36 2.76 -2.64
C ASN A 94 4.51 2.03 -1.92
N ASP A 95 4.73 0.75 -2.21
CA ASP A 95 5.79 -0.04 -1.56
C ASP A 95 7.22 0.50 -1.82
N MET A 96 7.47 1.02 -3.02
CA MET A 96 8.74 1.68 -3.36
C MET A 96 8.89 3.04 -2.67
N GLN A 97 7.82 3.83 -2.62
CA GLN A 97 7.83 5.12 -1.91
C GLN A 97 8.02 4.92 -0.40
N PHE A 98 7.38 3.92 0.19
CA PHE A 98 7.58 3.56 1.59
C PHE A 98 9.02 3.10 1.84
N HIS A 99 9.66 2.46 0.86
CA HIS A 99 11.08 2.14 0.94
C HIS A 99 11.97 3.37 1.06
N TRP A 100 11.65 4.44 0.33
CA TRP A 100 12.43 5.67 0.31
C TRP A 100 12.42 6.37 1.66
N ILE A 101 11.29 6.34 2.36
CA ILE A 101 11.12 6.95 3.68
C ILE A 101 11.44 6.01 4.84
N ALA A 102 11.48 4.69 4.62
CA ALA A 102 11.78 3.69 5.64
C ALA A 102 13.05 3.99 6.47
N PRO A 103 14.15 4.51 5.89
CA PRO A 103 15.34 4.86 6.65
C PRO A 103 15.11 5.86 7.78
N LEU A 104 14.08 6.71 7.71
CA LEU A 104 13.74 7.66 8.77
C LEU A 104 13.41 6.95 10.09
N ALA A 105 12.78 5.77 10.05
CA ALA A 105 12.55 4.94 11.22
C ALA A 105 13.68 3.90 11.41
N LEU A 106 14.20 3.34 10.32
CA LEU A 106 15.17 2.24 10.35
C LEU A 106 16.54 2.66 10.88
N ILE A 107 17.04 3.84 10.51
CA ILE A 107 18.34 4.35 10.96
C ILE A 107 18.35 4.54 12.48
N PRO A 108 17.37 5.23 13.11
CA PRO A 108 17.28 5.31 14.57
C PRO A 108 17.25 3.94 15.26
N PHE A 109 16.52 2.96 14.70
CA PHE A 109 16.50 1.60 15.23
C PHE A 109 17.87 0.92 15.21
N VAL A 110 18.66 1.15 14.16
CA VAL A 110 20.04 0.62 14.05
C VAL A 110 21.00 1.33 15.01
N MET A 111 20.90 2.66 15.11
CA MET A 111 21.74 3.51 15.97
C MET A 111 21.42 3.42 17.46
N LYS A 112 20.59 2.44 17.87
CA LYS A 112 20.11 2.24 19.25
C LYS A 112 19.26 3.39 19.81
N GLN A 113 18.86 4.36 18.99
CA GLN A 113 17.93 5.44 19.35
C GLN A 113 16.48 4.96 19.18
N ARG A 114 16.09 3.95 19.97
CA ARG A 114 14.81 3.24 19.81
C ARG A 114 13.61 4.16 19.94
N ALA A 115 13.66 5.13 20.86
CA ALA A 115 12.58 6.10 21.07
C ALA A 115 12.24 6.86 19.78
N ILE A 116 13.26 7.35 19.05
CA ILE A 116 13.07 8.07 17.79
C ILE A 116 12.47 7.15 16.72
N GLY A 117 12.93 5.90 16.63
CA GLY A 117 12.35 4.91 15.71
C GLY A 117 10.87 4.62 15.98
N TYR A 118 10.48 4.48 17.25
CA TYR A 118 9.08 4.33 17.65
C TYR A 118 8.25 5.58 17.33
N ILE A 119 8.77 6.78 17.65
CA ILE A 119 8.10 8.05 17.33
C ILE A 119 7.85 8.17 15.82
N MET A 120 8.86 7.91 14.98
CA MET A 120 8.71 7.97 13.52
C MET A 120 7.67 6.97 13.00
N THR A 121 7.64 5.77 13.57
CA THR A 121 6.67 4.75 13.17
C THR A 121 5.24 5.15 13.57
N ILE A 122 5.06 5.66 14.79
CA ILE A 122 3.76 6.19 15.25
C ILE A 122 3.34 7.36 14.36
N LEU A 123 4.26 8.25 14.01
CA LEU A 123 3.99 9.38 13.12
C LEU A 123 3.48 8.91 11.75
N PHE A 124 4.03 7.85 11.17
CA PHE A 124 3.52 7.28 9.92
C PHE A 124 2.06 6.83 10.04
N VAL A 125 1.71 6.13 11.13
CA VAL A 125 0.33 5.69 11.38
C VAL A 125 -0.59 6.89 11.57
N LEU A 126 -0.15 7.91 12.33
CA LEU A 126 -0.92 9.13 12.55
C LEU A 126 -1.13 9.94 11.26
N VAL A 127 -0.12 10.04 10.40
CA VAL A 127 -0.25 10.68 9.07
C VAL A 127 -1.30 9.95 8.23
N SER A 128 -1.33 8.62 8.30
CA SER A 128 -2.32 7.81 7.58
C SER A 128 -3.74 8.07 8.07
N ILE A 129 -3.96 7.97 9.39
CA ILE A 129 -5.27 8.20 10.00
C ILE A 129 -5.71 9.64 9.75
N GLY A 130 -4.83 10.61 10.00
CA GLY A 130 -5.09 12.03 9.82
C GLY A 130 -5.47 12.36 8.39
N SER A 131 -4.72 11.83 7.40
CA SER A 131 -4.99 12.08 5.99
C SER A 131 -6.33 11.50 5.53
N ILE A 132 -6.68 10.29 5.98
CA ILE A 132 -7.99 9.68 5.68
C ILE A 132 -9.10 10.54 6.30
N LEU A 133 -9.00 10.89 7.58
CA LEU A 133 -10.00 11.72 8.26
C LEU A 133 -10.15 13.09 7.59
N SER A 134 -9.06 13.78 7.28
CA SER A 134 -9.09 15.07 6.61
C SER A 134 -9.77 14.99 5.24
N LEU A 135 -9.48 13.94 4.45
CA LEU A 135 -10.11 13.72 3.15
C LEU A 135 -11.61 13.43 3.27
N LEU A 136 -12.02 12.62 4.25
CA LEU A 136 -13.43 12.29 4.47
C LEU A 136 -14.23 13.47 5.04
N LEU A 137 -13.59 14.36 5.82
CA LEU A 137 -14.21 15.61 6.27
C LEU A 137 -14.37 16.62 5.13
N TYR A 138 -13.37 16.72 4.25
CA TYR A 138 -13.40 17.64 3.12
C TYR A 138 -14.30 17.15 1.97
N TYR A 139 -14.38 15.83 1.76
CA TYR A 139 -15.22 15.20 0.75
C TYR A 139 -16.18 14.16 1.38
N PRO A 140 -17.27 14.60 2.03
CA PRO A 140 -18.18 13.71 2.77
C PRO A 140 -18.85 12.64 1.90
N SER A 141 -19.04 12.93 0.61
CA SER A 141 -19.62 12.00 -0.35
C SER A 141 -18.73 10.76 -0.59
N MET A 142 -17.41 10.84 -0.36
CA MET A 142 -16.49 9.71 -0.54
C MET A 142 -16.76 8.57 0.45
N VAL A 143 -17.41 8.84 1.58
CA VAL A 143 -17.74 7.84 2.60
C VAL A 143 -18.63 6.73 2.02
N THR A 144 -19.56 7.09 1.12
CA THR A 144 -20.50 6.17 0.48
C THR A 144 -19.99 5.63 -0.86
N HIS A 145 -19.23 6.42 -1.62
CA HIS A 145 -18.67 5.99 -2.91
C HIS A 145 -17.52 4.99 -2.83
N ALA A 146 -16.97 4.73 -1.63
CA ALA A 146 -15.92 3.74 -1.43
C ALA A 146 -16.33 2.30 -1.78
N LEU A 147 -17.64 2.03 -1.91
CA LEU A 147 -18.23 0.73 -2.22
C LEU A 147 -18.78 0.66 -3.65
N ASP A 148 -18.79 1.78 -4.36
CA ASP A 148 -19.45 1.88 -5.65
C ASP A 148 -18.38 1.71 -6.75
N ILE A 149 -18.09 0.46 -7.09
CA ILE A 149 -17.10 0.09 -8.13
C ILE A 149 -17.54 0.59 -9.52
N SER A 150 -18.82 0.95 -9.67
CA SER A 150 -19.48 1.16 -10.97
C SER A 150 -19.95 2.58 -11.27
N SER A 151 -19.91 3.53 -10.33
CA SER A 151 -20.45 4.86 -10.65
C SER A 151 -19.42 5.75 -11.33
N ASN A 152 -19.76 6.17 -12.55
CA ASN A 152 -19.47 7.49 -13.13
C ASN A 152 -20.01 8.61 -12.20
N ALA A 153 -19.66 8.57 -10.92
CA ALA A 153 -20.07 9.55 -9.94
C ALA A 153 -19.28 10.82 -10.24
N THR A 154 -20.01 11.91 -10.42
CA THR A 154 -19.58 13.29 -10.60
C THR A 154 -18.81 13.87 -9.40
N GLY A 155 -18.25 13.00 -8.56
CA GLY A 155 -17.46 13.32 -7.37
C GLY A 155 -15.99 12.98 -7.55
N PRO A 156 -15.13 13.45 -6.62
CA PRO A 156 -13.71 13.12 -6.64
C PRO A 156 -13.51 11.61 -6.49
N ASN A 157 -12.74 11.01 -7.41
CA ASN A 157 -12.51 9.57 -7.46
C ASN A 157 -11.89 9.06 -6.15
N PHE A 158 -12.63 8.23 -5.40
CA PHE A 158 -12.18 7.62 -4.15
C PHE A 158 -10.88 6.82 -4.35
N PHE A 159 -10.78 6.14 -5.49
CA PHE A 159 -9.59 5.37 -5.84
C PHE A 159 -8.36 6.27 -5.90
N ASP A 160 -8.48 7.41 -6.57
CA ASP A 160 -7.37 8.35 -6.75
C ASP A 160 -6.99 9.11 -5.47
N LYS A 161 -7.97 9.42 -4.62
CA LYS A 161 -7.79 10.31 -3.47
C LYS A 161 -7.47 9.59 -2.16
N ILE A 162 -8.01 8.39 -1.95
CA ILE A 162 -7.84 7.63 -0.69
C ILE A 162 -7.20 6.27 -0.93
N TYR A 163 -7.62 5.53 -1.95
CA TYR A 163 -7.26 4.12 -2.07
C TYR A 163 -5.79 3.91 -2.46
N GLN A 164 -5.34 4.60 -3.51
CA GLN A 164 -3.99 4.44 -4.07
C GLN A 164 -2.94 5.38 -3.46
N THR A 165 -3.39 6.39 -2.72
CA THR A 165 -2.55 7.46 -2.19
C THR A 165 -1.64 6.96 -1.06
N PRO A 166 -0.33 7.24 -1.12
CA PRO A 166 0.65 6.61 -0.24
C PRO A 166 0.47 7.01 1.22
N TRP A 167 0.16 8.28 1.50
CA TRP A 167 -0.06 8.75 2.87
C TRP A 167 -1.24 8.05 3.55
N CYS A 168 -2.28 7.63 2.84
CA CYS A 168 -3.41 6.88 3.40
C CYS A 168 -3.11 5.38 3.63
N ARG A 169 -1.96 4.88 3.17
CA ARG A 169 -1.61 3.45 3.10
C ARG A 169 -0.28 3.10 3.76
N ILE A 170 0.38 4.05 4.41
CA ILE A 170 1.69 3.82 5.05
C ILE A 170 1.57 2.99 6.35
N SER A 171 0.39 2.92 6.97
CA SER A 171 0.20 2.24 8.26
C SER A 171 0.61 0.76 8.28
N PRO A 172 0.19 -0.11 7.32
CA PRO A 172 0.62 -1.51 7.30
C PRO A 172 2.14 -1.65 7.15
N TYR A 173 2.76 -0.76 6.36
CA TYR A 173 4.21 -0.72 6.20
C TYR A 173 4.92 -0.37 7.51
N ALA A 174 4.35 0.57 8.27
CA ALA A 174 4.85 0.99 9.58
C ALA A 174 4.81 -0.16 10.59
N PHE A 175 3.74 -0.96 10.63
CA PHE A 175 3.69 -2.20 11.42
C PHE A 175 4.73 -3.23 10.96
N GLY A 176 4.96 -3.34 9.66
CA GLY A 176 6.05 -4.15 9.08
C GLY A 176 7.44 -3.73 9.57
N LEU A 177 7.70 -2.43 9.69
CA LEU A 177 8.95 -1.90 10.25
C LEU A 177 9.10 -2.26 11.73
N LEU A 178 8.04 -2.10 12.54
CA LEU A 178 8.06 -2.46 13.97
C LEU A 178 8.32 -3.94 14.17
N THR A 179 7.56 -4.79 13.50
CA THR A 179 7.71 -6.25 13.60
C THR A 179 9.10 -6.68 13.13
N GLY A 180 9.60 -6.11 12.02
CA GLY A 180 10.97 -6.32 11.56
C GLY A 180 12.03 -5.91 12.58
N PHE A 181 11.83 -4.79 13.28
CA PHE A 181 12.70 -4.36 14.37
C PHE A 181 12.68 -5.33 15.56
N VAL A 182 11.49 -5.77 16.01
CA VAL A 182 11.34 -6.74 17.10
C VAL A 182 12.04 -8.06 16.78
N VAL A 183 11.91 -8.57 15.55
CA VAL A 183 12.59 -9.79 15.12
C VAL A 183 14.11 -9.62 15.14
N VAL A 184 14.64 -8.46 14.76
CA VAL A 184 16.08 -8.19 14.79
C VAL A 184 16.59 -7.97 16.22
N SER A 185 15.84 -7.29 17.07
CA SER A 185 16.24 -6.97 18.44
C SER A 185 16.29 -8.22 19.33
N THR A 186 15.43 -9.20 19.06
CA THR A 186 15.37 -10.50 19.73
C THR A 186 16.30 -11.57 19.13
N GLY A 187 17.14 -11.20 18.16
CA GLY A 187 18.09 -12.13 17.55
C GLY A 187 17.45 -13.22 16.71
N ARG A 188 16.20 -13.04 16.24
CA ARG A 188 15.35 -14.04 15.55
C ARG A 188 15.01 -15.29 16.38
N ASN A 189 15.35 -15.30 17.67
CA ASN A 189 15.03 -16.40 18.57
C ASN A 189 13.71 -16.20 19.30
N TYR A 190 13.00 -15.10 19.01
CA TYR A 190 11.68 -14.85 19.58
C TYR A 190 10.68 -15.88 19.06
N ARG A 191 10.26 -16.78 19.95
CA ARG A 191 9.17 -17.72 19.71
C ARG A 191 7.97 -17.23 20.51
N LEU A 192 6.91 -16.87 19.80
CA LEU A 192 5.61 -16.62 20.43
C LEU A 192 5.15 -17.91 21.12
N ASN A 193 4.57 -17.78 22.31
CA ASN A 193 3.87 -18.88 22.95
C ASN A 193 2.80 -19.42 21.99
N THR A 194 2.66 -20.73 21.89
CA THR A 194 1.66 -21.41 21.05
C THR A 194 0.26 -20.82 21.25
N ILE A 195 -0.12 -20.51 22.50
CA ILE A 195 -1.42 -19.90 22.81
C ILE A 195 -1.54 -18.52 22.16
N VAL A 196 -0.56 -17.65 22.36
CA VAL A 196 -0.54 -16.28 21.80
C VAL A 196 -0.57 -16.33 20.27
N ARG A 197 0.14 -17.27 19.66
CA ARG A 197 0.15 -17.46 18.20
C ARG A 197 -1.22 -17.90 17.67
N VAL A 198 -1.86 -18.87 18.33
CA VAL A 198 -3.18 -19.36 17.91
C VAL A 198 -4.24 -18.27 18.08
N ILE A 199 -4.31 -17.64 19.26
CA ILE A 199 -5.25 -16.54 19.52
C ILE A 199 -5.01 -15.39 18.55
N GLY A 200 -3.76 -15.00 18.33
CA GLY A 200 -3.39 -13.93 17.40
C GLY A 200 -3.82 -14.22 15.96
N ASN A 201 -3.63 -15.45 15.48
CA ASN A 201 -4.06 -15.87 14.15
C ASN A 201 -5.59 -15.88 14.01
N ILE A 202 -6.30 -16.39 15.02
CA ILE A 202 -7.78 -16.38 15.04
C ILE A 202 -8.28 -14.93 15.00
N LEU A 203 -7.74 -14.06 15.87
CA LEU A 203 -8.12 -12.65 15.92
C LEU A 203 -7.84 -11.94 14.59
N ALA A 204 -6.67 -12.15 14.00
CA ALA A 204 -6.33 -11.57 12.70
C ALA A 204 -7.25 -12.05 11.59
N THR A 205 -7.60 -13.33 11.58
CA THR A 205 -8.54 -13.92 10.61
C THR A 205 -9.94 -13.32 10.77
N VAL A 206 -10.44 -13.26 12.00
CA VAL A 206 -11.76 -12.66 12.31
C VAL A 206 -11.78 -11.19 11.90
N LEU A 207 -10.76 -10.41 12.25
CA LEU A 207 -10.67 -9.00 11.85
C LEU A 207 -10.62 -8.83 10.33
N GLY A 208 -9.87 -9.67 9.62
CA GLY A 208 -9.83 -9.68 8.16
C GLY A 208 -11.19 -9.99 7.54
N LEU A 209 -11.89 -11.01 8.03
CA LEU A 209 -13.23 -11.36 7.58
C LEU A 209 -14.24 -10.24 7.88
N VAL A 210 -14.19 -9.64 9.06
CA VAL A 210 -15.02 -8.48 9.41
C VAL A 210 -14.77 -7.33 8.45
N CYS A 211 -13.51 -7.02 8.13
CA CYS A 211 -13.20 -5.94 7.19
C CYS A 211 -13.69 -6.23 5.75
N ILE A 212 -13.77 -7.49 5.34
CA ILE A 212 -14.27 -7.87 4.01
C ILE A 212 -15.80 -7.83 3.98
N PHE A 213 -16.47 -8.37 5.00
CA PHE A 213 -17.92 -8.57 4.99
C PHE A 213 -18.72 -7.43 5.64
N SER A 214 -18.09 -6.52 6.40
CA SER A 214 -18.83 -5.46 7.11
C SER A 214 -19.63 -4.58 6.16
N THR A 215 -19.11 -4.31 4.96
CA THR A 215 -19.76 -3.44 3.97
C THR A 215 -20.69 -4.20 3.03
N TYR A 216 -20.84 -5.52 3.19
CA TYR A 216 -21.70 -6.34 2.34
C TYR A 216 -23.15 -5.82 2.33
N GLY A 217 -23.70 -5.43 3.48
CA GLY A 217 -25.05 -4.88 3.58
C GLY A 217 -25.27 -3.61 2.73
N ASP A 218 -24.25 -2.75 2.65
CA ASP A 218 -24.27 -1.54 1.82
C ASP A 218 -24.26 -1.88 0.31
N TYR A 219 -23.62 -2.99 -0.10
CA TYR A 219 -23.61 -3.47 -1.48
C TYR A 219 -24.97 -4.03 -1.95
N ILE A 220 -25.73 -4.67 -1.04
CA ILE A 220 -27.04 -5.30 -1.36
C ILE A 220 -28.26 -4.41 -1.04
N LEU A 221 -28.07 -3.10 -0.81
CA LEU A 221 -29.15 -2.10 -0.63
C LEU A 221 -30.10 -2.39 0.56
N VAL A 222 -29.64 -3.16 1.55
CA VAL A 222 -30.28 -3.34 2.87
C VAL A 222 -29.80 -2.19 3.78
N PRO A 223 -30.51 -1.74 4.85
CA PRO A 223 -30.05 -0.67 5.72
C PRO A 223 -28.59 -0.85 6.11
N GLY A 224 -27.78 0.05 5.56
CA GLY A 224 -26.34 0.03 5.60
C GLY A 224 -25.74 0.50 6.92
N LEU A 225 -24.41 0.54 6.97
CA LEU A 225 -23.68 1.11 8.10
C LEU A 225 -24.00 2.61 8.27
N SER A 226 -24.06 3.08 9.51
CA SER A 226 -24.15 4.53 9.77
C SER A 226 -22.95 5.27 9.18
N ARG A 227 -23.09 6.56 8.86
CA ARG A 227 -21.97 7.37 8.34
C ARG A 227 -20.74 7.33 9.26
N ALA A 228 -20.94 7.37 10.59
CA ALA A 228 -19.86 7.28 11.55
C ALA A 228 -19.16 5.91 11.48
N SER A 229 -19.93 4.83 11.32
CA SER A 229 -19.41 3.48 11.18
C SER A 229 -18.65 3.28 9.85
N LEU A 230 -19.10 3.90 8.76
CA LEU A 230 -18.40 3.90 7.48
C LEU A 230 -17.07 4.66 7.56
N VAL A 231 -17.04 5.83 8.21
CA VAL A 231 -15.79 6.56 8.44
C VAL A 231 -14.81 5.73 9.28
N ALA A 232 -15.30 5.11 10.37
CA ALA A 232 -14.49 4.22 11.20
C ALA A 232 -13.96 3.03 10.38
N TYR A 233 -14.79 2.44 9.53
CA TYR A 233 -14.39 1.37 8.62
C TYR A 233 -13.29 1.82 7.65
N GLN A 234 -13.43 2.97 7.00
CA GLN A 234 -12.42 3.48 6.06
C GLN A 234 -11.08 3.76 6.74
N VAL A 235 -11.09 4.23 7.98
CA VAL A 235 -9.84 4.45 8.75
C VAL A 235 -9.23 3.11 9.17
N LEU A 236 -10.01 2.25 9.84
CA LEU A 236 -9.51 1.01 10.43
C LEU A 236 -9.05 0.00 9.37
N SER A 237 -9.84 -0.18 8.31
CA SER A 237 -9.50 -1.13 7.25
C SER A 237 -8.18 -0.79 6.56
N ARG A 238 -7.79 0.49 6.47
CA ARG A 238 -6.54 0.94 5.84
C ARG A 238 -5.34 0.96 6.79
N VAL A 239 -5.60 0.93 8.09
CA VAL A 239 -4.57 0.72 9.11
C VAL A 239 -4.20 -0.76 9.21
N VAL A 240 -5.19 -1.65 9.01
CA VAL A 240 -5.05 -3.10 9.16
C VAL A 240 -4.69 -3.82 7.85
N LEU A 241 -5.19 -3.36 6.68
CA LEU A 241 -5.00 -3.95 5.34
C LEU A 241 -4.16 -3.05 4.42
#